data_AF-A0A949BKP1-F1
#
_entry.id   AF-A0A949BKP1-F1
#
_cell.length_a   1.000
_cell.length_b   1.000
_cell.length_c   1.000
_cell.angle_alpha   90.00
_cell.angle_beta   90.00
_cell.angle_gamma   90.00
#
_symmetry.space_group_name_H-M   'P 1'
#
loop_
_entity.id
_entity.type
_entity.pdbx_description
1 polymer ?
#
loop_
_entity_poly.entity_id
_entity_poly.type
_entity_poly.pdbx_seq_one_letter_code
_entity_poly.pdbx_strand_id
1 'polypeptide(L)'
;MADSESLKQKAVFIIKRFKKISLFFLGCCLVLFTLEAGLQVSSFIAHRFFLPQYDFPKIHTANTRIIFCLGDSFTYGIGAGFNHSYPAQLEEILNQRSKGLNFKVYNLGVPGYNSTQVANRLRTVVTSCKPDAVVVLCGCNDNWNFRDMKWHWNWGTLAVDSLLSKLRVYRMATVFFQNMRQSGVNPVKHDSLPAVRKILVKGNDEQKLVAYANIYRDAGYYEQAKVFYEKSLFLKPSSRVALMELGRCYKLNREYNRAVETFGGMLKNNVDDSPVYEELDDVFRRLNVIEEPIAFYTALLKKFPGNKQIRRRLSKTYVHLGGTLYKNGQVDEAYCLYSDAVILDPENKKAQKLLETMRIFRELRGTNKNSILSLSPFDILKFVEGYLIIKIMPIKKITDDLLIENLSAMAALCREKEIPLIFSGYPREIPEKIKELALQDNIPLVEHERCFARLLAAAPLEVYFISEDDPHCTRLGYRVMAENIAEAVLETIDFIQKGL
;
A
#
# COMPACT_ATOMS: atom_id res chain seq x y z
N MET A 1 -16.79 -53.83 35.00
CA MET A 1 -15.63 -53.97 34.08
C MET A 1 -15.83 -53.24 32.76
N ALA A 2 -17.00 -53.33 32.10
CA ALA A 2 -17.27 -52.68 30.81
C ALA A 2 -17.07 -51.14 30.77
N ASP A 3 -17.36 -50.43 31.86
CA ASP A 3 -17.21 -48.96 31.90
C ASP A 3 -15.75 -48.47 31.97
N SER A 4 -14.85 -49.25 32.60
CA SER A 4 -13.44 -48.87 32.70
C SER A 4 -12.70 -49.08 31.37
N GLU A 5 -13.14 -50.04 30.57
CA GLU A 5 -12.58 -50.34 29.26
C GLU A 5 -13.02 -49.31 28.22
N SER A 6 -14.27 -48.85 28.28
CA SER A 6 -14.80 -47.73 27.48
C SER A 6 -14.06 -46.41 27.76
N LEU A 7 -13.79 -46.10 29.04
CA LEU A 7 -13.02 -44.91 29.44
C LEU A 7 -11.56 -44.98 28.96
N LYS A 8 -10.91 -46.16 29.05
CA LYS A 8 -9.56 -46.37 28.53
C LYS A 8 -9.50 -46.18 27.01
N GLN A 9 -10.48 -46.70 26.26
CA GLN A 9 -10.54 -46.52 24.81
C GLN A 9 -10.73 -45.05 24.40
N LYS A 10 -11.60 -44.31 25.10
CA LYS A 10 -11.78 -42.85 24.90
C LYS A 10 -10.49 -42.07 25.20
N ALA A 11 -9.80 -42.38 26.30
CA ALA A 11 -8.52 -41.75 26.64
C ALA A 11 -7.44 -42.02 25.58
N VAL A 12 -7.31 -43.26 25.10
CA VAL A 12 -6.37 -43.62 24.03
C VAL A 12 -6.69 -42.88 22.72
N PHE A 13 -7.97 -42.73 22.38
CA PHE A 13 -8.41 -41.95 21.21
C PHE A 13 -8.04 -40.47 21.31
N ILE A 14 -8.28 -39.85 22.47
CA ILE A 14 -7.94 -38.44 22.74
C ILE A 14 -6.42 -38.24 22.69
N ILE A 15 -5.63 -39.12 23.31
CA ILE A 15 -4.17 -39.07 23.29
C ILE A 15 -3.63 -39.21 21.86
N LYS A 16 -4.16 -40.12 21.05
CA LYS A 16 -3.77 -40.26 19.64
C LYS A 16 -4.11 -39.01 18.83
N ARG A 17 -5.27 -38.39 19.06
CA ARG A 17 -5.68 -37.16 18.38
C ARG A 17 -4.83 -35.95 18.80
N PHE A 18 -4.52 -35.83 20.09
CA PHE A 18 -3.62 -34.80 20.61
C PHE A 18 -2.20 -34.95 20.04
N LYS A 19 -1.66 -36.18 19.96
CA LYS A 19 -0.36 -36.45 19.31
C LYS A 19 -0.35 -36.03 17.85
N LYS A 20 -1.41 -36.32 17.07
CA LYS A 20 -1.50 -35.90 15.65
C LYS A 20 -1.55 -34.36 15.51
N ILE A 21 -2.32 -33.68 16.36
CA ILE A 21 -2.41 -32.21 16.36
C ILE A 21 -1.06 -31.60 16.76
N SER A 22 -0.43 -32.12 17.82
CA SER A 22 0.91 -31.68 18.27
C SER A 22 1.97 -31.88 17.18
N LEU A 23 1.96 -33.03 16.48
CA LEU A 23 2.87 -33.30 15.37
C LEU A 23 2.67 -32.32 14.19
N PHE A 24 1.41 -31.96 13.89
CA PHE A 24 1.09 -30.97 12.86
C PHE A 24 1.63 -29.58 13.22
N PHE A 25 1.41 -29.11 14.46
CA PHE A 25 1.97 -27.83 14.92
C PHE A 25 3.49 -27.85 14.96
N LEU A 26 4.11 -28.95 15.40
CA LEU A 26 5.56 -29.11 15.38
C LEU A 26 6.11 -29.04 13.94
N GLY A 27 5.44 -29.69 12.98
CA GLY A 27 5.78 -29.59 11.57
C GLY A 27 5.67 -28.16 11.02
N CYS A 28 4.59 -27.44 11.36
CA CYS A 28 4.44 -26.03 10.98
C CYS A 28 5.55 -25.15 11.58
N CYS A 29 5.88 -25.35 12.87
CA CYS A 29 6.97 -24.63 13.52
C CYS A 29 8.33 -24.93 12.87
N LEU A 30 8.59 -26.19 12.50
CA LEU A 30 9.82 -26.57 11.81
C LEU A 30 9.94 -25.89 10.43
N VAL A 31 8.85 -25.82 9.66
CA VAL A 31 8.82 -25.12 8.36
C VAL A 31 9.08 -23.61 8.53
N LEU A 32 8.45 -22.98 9.51
CA LEU A 32 8.68 -21.55 9.77
C LEU A 32 10.12 -21.30 10.24
N PHE A 33 10.69 -22.20 11.04
CA PHE A 33 12.07 -22.11 11.49
C PHE A 33 13.08 -22.31 10.35
N THR A 34 12.88 -23.31 9.48
CA THR A 34 13.77 -23.53 8.32
C THR A 34 13.67 -22.38 7.32
N LEU A 35 12.47 -21.85 7.08
CA LEU A 35 12.27 -20.67 6.24
C LEU A 35 12.97 -19.43 6.85
N GLU A 36 12.83 -19.20 8.15
CA GLU A 36 13.50 -18.11 8.85
C GLU A 36 15.02 -18.24 8.77
N ALA A 37 15.57 -19.43 9.02
CA ALA A 37 17.00 -19.69 8.90
C ALA A 37 17.51 -19.47 7.47
N GLY A 38 16.78 -19.95 6.46
CA GLY A 38 17.10 -19.72 5.05
C GLY A 38 17.06 -18.25 4.66
N LEU A 39 16.03 -17.51 5.12
CA LEU A 39 15.95 -16.06 4.95
C LEU A 39 17.11 -15.37 5.66
N GLN A 40 17.49 -15.80 6.87
CA GLN A 40 18.63 -15.27 7.64
C GLN A 40 19.95 -15.38 6.88
N VAL A 41 20.29 -16.59 6.45
CA VAL A 41 21.49 -16.91 5.68
C VAL A 41 21.51 -16.16 4.34
N SER A 42 20.39 -16.13 3.61
CA SER A 42 20.32 -15.44 2.31
C SER A 42 20.57 -13.94 2.42
N SER A 43 20.05 -13.22 3.43
CA SER A 43 20.43 -11.80 3.57
C SER A 43 21.86 -11.61 4.07
N PHE A 44 22.41 -12.53 4.87
CA PHE A 44 23.82 -12.44 5.25
C PHE A 44 24.71 -12.54 4.00
N ILE A 45 24.40 -13.50 3.12
CA ILE A 45 25.03 -13.62 1.79
C ILE A 45 24.76 -12.36 0.97
N ALA A 46 23.51 -11.89 0.90
CA ALA A 46 23.14 -10.69 0.15
C ALA A 46 23.93 -9.46 0.61
N HIS A 47 24.04 -9.25 1.92
CA HIS A 47 24.78 -8.15 2.51
C HIS A 47 26.28 -8.25 2.25
N ARG A 48 26.85 -9.46 2.22
CA ARG A 48 28.28 -9.65 1.98
C ARG A 48 28.66 -9.46 0.51
N PHE A 49 27.79 -9.88 -0.41
CA PHE A 49 28.14 -9.99 -1.84
C PHE A 49 27.43 -8.97 -2.74
N PHE A 50 26.27 -8.44 -2.36
CA PHE A 50 25.45 -7.58 -3.23
C PHE A 50 25.39 -6.11 -2.79
N LEU A 51 25.78 -5.79 -1.54
CA LEU A 51 25.99 -4.40 -1.15
C LEU A 51 27.40 -3.96 -1.54
N PRO A 52 27.56 -2.77 -2.15
CA PRO A 52 28.87 -2.24 -2.48
C PRO A 52 29.72 -2.13 -1.21
N GLN A 53 30.87 -2.80 -1.19
CA GLN A 53 31.89 -2.59 -0.18
C GLN A 53 32.85 -1.54 -0.72
N TYR A 54 32.98 -0.44 0.03
CA TYR A 54 33.89 0.63 -0.33
C TYR A 54 35.13 0.54 0.54
N ASP A 55 36.28 0.51 -0.11
CA ASP A 55 37.55 0.83 0.54
C ASP A 55 37.73 2.35 0.39
N PHE A 56 37.53 3.07 1.48
CA PHE A 56 37.64 4.53 1.45
C PHE A 56 39.11 4.95 1.39
N PRO A 57 39.45 5.96 0.59
CA PRO A 57 40.83 6.45 0.51
C PRO A 57 41.26 6.97 1.88
N LYS A 58 42.42 6.50 2.35
CA LYS A 58 43.02 6.94 3.63
C LYS A 58 43.69 8.30 3.54
N ILE A 59 44.01 8.76 2.32
CA ILE A 59 44.70 10.02 2.05
C ILE A 59 43.94 10.73 0.93
N HIS A 60 43.57 11.99 1.19
CA HIS A 60 42.91 12.85 0.21
C HIS A 60 43.97 13.61 -0.57
N THR A 61 43.88 13.61 -1.91
CA THR A 61 44.66 14.55 -2.73
C THR A 61 44.05 15.95 -2.57
N ALA A 62 44.86 17.01 -2.55
CA ALA A 62 44.39 18.38 -2.31
C ALA A 62 43.19 18.83 -3.19
N ASN A 63 43.11 18.32 -4.43
CA ASN A 63 42.07 18.70 -5.40
C ASN A 63 40.88 17.74 -5.44
N THR A 64 40.84 16.69 -4.62
CA THR A 64 39.71 15.75 -4.58
C THR A 64 38.76 16.12 -3.45
N ARG A 65 37.46 16.10 -3.74
CA ARG A 65 36.37 16.27 -2.76
C ARG A 65 35.53 15.00 -2.70
N ILE A 66 35.32 14.48 -1.49
CA ILE A 66 34.60 13.24 -1.23
C ILE A 66 33.21 13.56 -0.71
N ILE A 67 32.18 13.09 -1.41
CA ILE A 67 30.78 13.27 -1.04
C ILE A 67 30.18 11.91 -0.69
N PHE A 68 29.57 11.81 0.48
CA PHE A 68 28.85 10.60 0.88
C PHE A 68 27.36 10.80 0.71
N CYS A 69 26.71 9.97 -0.12
CA CYS A 69 25.25 9.95 -0.23
C CYS A 69 24.70 8.77 0.55
N LEU A 70 24.03 9.03 1.67
CA LEU A 70 23.39 8.01 2.51
C LEU A 70 21.87 8.08 2.36
N GLY A 71 21.25 6.91 2.36
CA GLY A 71 19.80 6.82 2.33
C GLY A 71 19.30 5.43 2.02
N ASP A 72 18.12 5.36 1.44
CA ASP A 72 17.39 4.13 1.19
C ASP A 72 17.48 3.68 -0.28
N SER A 73 16.40 3.08 -0.80
CA SER A 73 16.29 2.62 -2.19
C SER A 73 16.39 3.74 -3.22
N PHE A 74 16.03 4.98 -2.87
CA PHE A 74 16.18 6.13 -3.75
C PHE A 74 17.65 6.51 -3.92
N THR A 75 18.40 6.53 -2.82
CA THR A 75 19.86 6.74 -2.88
C THR A 75 20.57 5.59 -3.58
N TYR A 76 20.13 4.35 -3.35
CA TYR A 76 20.68 3.20 -4.07
C TYR A 76 20.45 3.29 -5.58
N GLY A 77 19.30 3.83 -6.01
CA GLY A 77 18.92 4.01 -7.41
C GLY A 77 17.98 2.92 -7.96
N ILE A 78 17.11 2.35 -7.12
CA ILE A 78 16.04 1.45 -7.62
C ILE A 78 15.25 2.19 -8.70
N GLY A 79 14.97 1.52 -9.81
CA GLY A 79 14.30 2.09 -10.99
C GLY A 79 15.22 2.46 -12.15
N ALA A 80 16.44 2.91 -11.87
CA ALA A 80 17.44 3.21 -12.89
C ALA A 80 18.66 2.28 -12.86
N GLY A 81 18.88 1.62 -11.72
CA GLY A 81 20.08 0.82 -11.46
C GLY A 81 21.19 1.65 -10.82
N PHE A 82 22.12 0.95 -10.18
CA PHE A 82 23.15 1.55 -9.32
C PHE A 82 24.04 2.59 -10.01
N ASN A 83 24.41 2.35 -11.28
CA ASN A 83 25.24 3.27 -12.07
C ASN A 83 24.47 4.45 -12.69
N HIS A 84 23.16 4.47 -12.50
CA HIS A 84 22.27 5.53 -12.97
C HIS A 84 21.47 6.15 -11.80
N SER A 85 21.88 5.86 -10.57
CA SER A 85 21.35 6.47 -9.36
C SER A 85 21.69 7.97 -9.32
N TYR A 86 20.99 8.75 -8.48
CA TYR A 86 21.35 10.16 -8.34
C TYR A 86 22.79 10.34 -7.84
N PRO A 87 23.37 9.52 -6.93
CA PRO A 87 24.77 9.69 -6.55
C PRO A 87 25.75 9.46 -7.71
N ALA A 88 25.49 8.49 -8.59
CA ALA A 88 26.34 8.24 -9.75
C ALA A 88 26.28 9.41 -10.75
N GLN A 89 25.08 9.94 -10.99
CA GLN A 89 24.89 11.10 -11.87
C GLN A 89 25.40 12.40 -11.23
N LEU A 90 25.35 12.51 -9.90
CA LEU A 90 25.87 13.63 -9.13
C LEU A 90 27.39 13.75 -9.29
N GLU A 91 28.13 12.64 -9.26
CA GLU A 91 29.59 12.64 -9.52
C GLU A 91 29.89 13.23 -10.90
N GLU A 92 29.16 12.80 -11.92
CA GLU A 92 29.31 13.30 -13.28
C GLU A 92 29.04 14.82 -13.36
N ILE A 93 27.93 15.28 -12.77
CA ILE A 93 27.51 16.69 -12.80
C ILE A 93 28.51 17.57 -12.05
N LEU A 94 28.94 17.17 -10.85
CA LEU A 94 29.88 17.95 -10.05
C LEU A 94 31.20 18.15 -10.79
N ASN A 95 31.76 17.06 -11.36
CA ASN A 95 33.00 17.12 -12.14
C ASN A 95 32.86 17.93 -13.44
N GLN A 96 31.68 17.96 -14.06
CA GLN A 96 31.42 18.80 -15.24
C GLN A 96 31.34 20.29 -14.88
N ARG A 97 30.82 20.62 -13.70
CA ARG A 97 30.57 22.01 -13.27
C ARG A 97 31.75 22.62 -12.52
N SER A 98 32.60 21.82 -11.86
CA SER A 98 33.73 22.32 -11.10
C SER A 98 34.95 22.62 -11.96
N LYS A 99 35.61 23.76 -11.70
CA LYS A 99 36.91 24.09 -12.28
C LYS A 99 38.02 23.77 -11.28
N GLY A 100 38.84 22.77 -11.57
CA GLY A 100 40.04 22.44 -10.78
C GLY A 100 39.82 21.56 -9.55
N LEU A 101 38.58 21.13 -9.28
CA LEU A 101 38.25 20.13 -8.26
C LEU A 101 37.74 18.86 -8.94
N ASN A 102 38.17 17.71 -8.41
CA ASN A 102 37.67 16.39 -8.77
C ASN A 102 36.74 15.88 -7.66
N PHE A 103 35.50 15.57 -7.98
CA PHE A 103 34.54 15.02 -7.04
C PHE A 103 34.50 13.50 -7.11
N LYS A 104 34.50 12.86 -5.95
CA LYS A 104 34.22 11.44 -5.78
C LYS A 104 32.97 11.28 -4.92
N VAL A 105 31.92 10.70 -5.47
CA VAL A 105 30.65 10.47 -4.79
C VAL A 105 30.49 9.00 -4.47
N TYR A 106 30.27 8.70 -3.20
CA TYR A 106 30.01 7.34 -2.73
C TYR A 106 28.51 7.14 -2.54
N ASN A 107 27.93 6.22 -3.32
CA ASN A 107 26.57 5.76 -3.13
C ASN A 107 26.51 4.77 -1.96
N LEU A 108 26.13 5.25 -0.79
CA LEU A 108 26.01 4.46 0.43
C LEU A 108 24.56 4.10 0.74
N GLY A 109 23.64 4.26 -0.22
CA GLY A 109 22.23 3.92 -0.11
C GLY A 109 22.00 2.43 0.05
N VAL A 110 21.02 2.05 0.88
CA VAL A 110 20.64 0.65 1.07
C VAL A 110 19.13 0.50 1.01
N PRO A 111 18.58 -0.27 0.06
CA PRO A 111 17.14 -0.45 -0.10
C PRO A 111 16.44 -0.87 1.19
N GLY A 112 15.35 -0.17 1.50
CA GLY A 112 14.50 -0.43 2.66
C GLY A 112 15.04 0.07 4.00
N TYR A 113 16.20 0.73 4.08
CA TYR A 113 16.70 1.30 5.34
C TYR A 113 15.75 2.37 5.89
N ASN A 114 15.52 2.33 7.21
CA ASN A 114 14.87 3.40 7.96
C ASN A 114 15.90 4.43 8.48
N SER A 115 15.43 5.53 9.07
CA SER A 115 16.28 6.61 9.59
C SER A 115 17.29 6.15 10.65
N THR A 116 16.93 5.21 11.54
CA THR A 116 17.85 4.69 12.56
C THR A 116 19.01 3.92 11.93
N GLN A 117 18.73 3.12 10.91
CA GLN A 117 19.75 2.37 10.18
C GLN A 117 20.66 3.30 9.38
N VAL A 118 20.11 4.36 8.78
CA VAL A 118 20.90 5.40 8.12
C VAL A 118 21.79 6.15 9.13
N ALA A 119 21.29 6.51 10.31
CA ALA A 119 22.08 7.15 11.37
C ALA A 119 23.24 6.27 11.85
N ASN A 120 22.98 4.99 12.07
CA ASN A 120 24.01 4.02 12.45
C ASN A 120 25.07 3.86 11.35
N ARG A 121 24.64 3.79 10.09
CA ARG A 121 25.55 3.71 8.94
C ARG A 121 26.41 4.96 8.83
N LEU A 122 25.83 6.14 9.00
CA LEU A 122 26.57 7.41 9.01
C LEU A 122 27.71 7.36 10.04
N ARG A 123 27.39 6.97 11.29
CA ARG A 123 28.37 6.83 12.37
C ARG A 123 29.54 5.91 12.00
N THR A 124 29.26 4.79 11.35
CA THR A 124 30.31 3.86 10.91
C THR A 124 31.19 4.46 9.81
N VAL A 125 30.59 5.03 8.77
CA VAL A 125 31.35 5.47 7.58
C VAL A 125 32.17 6.73 7.84
N VAL A 126 31.65 7.71 8.60
CA VAL A 126 32.41 8.94 8.90
C VAL A 126 33.58 8.71 9.85
N THR A 127 33.56 7.60 10.59
CA THR A 127 34.69 7.16 11.42
C THR A 127 35.79 6.52 10.57
N SER A 128 35.43 5.93 9.43
CA SER A 128 36.38 5.27 8.53
C SER A 128 37.05 6.25 7.55
N CYS A 129 36.35 7.31 7.14
CA CYS A 129 36.85 8.37 6.28
C CYS A 129 36.03 9.64 6.53
N LYS A 130 36.69 10.80 6.64
CA LYS A 130 36.01 12.10 6.79
C LYS A 130 35.66 12.63 5.38
N PRO A 131 34.39 12.63 4.95
CA PRO A 131 33.98 13.23 3.69
C PRO A 131 33.99 14.77 3.79
N ASP A 132 34.05 15.43 2.64
CA ASP A 132 33.93 16.89 2.49
C ASP A 132 32.46 17.35 2.58
N ALA A 133 31.50 16.48 2.27
CA ALA A 133 30.09 16.71 2.57
C ALA A 133 29.31 15.38 2.63
N VAL A 134 28.18 15.40 3.32
CA VAL A 134 27.24 14.28 3.42
C VAL A 134 25.88 14.73 2.91
N VAL A 135 25.27 13.94 2.03
CA VAL A 135 23.88 14.07 1.60
C VAL A 135 23.06 12.94 2.22
N VAL A 136 21.99 13.27 2.94
CA VAL A 136 21.08 12.28 3.55
C VAL A 136 19.68 12.36 2.95
N LEU A 137 19.15 11.21 2.56
CA LEU A 137 17.76 11.02 2.13
C LEU A 137 17.17 9.81 2.85
N CYS A 138 16.23 10.00 3.78
CA CYS A 138 15.57 8.91 4.50
C CYS A 138 14.21 9.32 5.10
N GLY A 139 13.43 8.33 5.53
CA GLY A 139 12.17 8.51 6.26
C GLY A 139 10.96 7.74 5.70
N CYS A 140 10.92 7.44 4.39
CA CYS A 140 9.77 6.73 3.80
C CYS A 140 9.58 5.31 4.36
N ASN A 141 10.68 4.70 4.83
CA ASN A 141 10.66 3.33 5.36
C ASN A 141 10.38 3.24 6.86
N ASP A 142 10.39 4.35 7.58
CA ASP A 142 10.17 4.36 9.03
C ASP A 142 8.77 3.86 9.40
N ASN A 143 7.81 4.01 8.48
CA ASN A 143 6.42 3.59 8.67
C ASN A 143 6.18 2.07 8.56
N TRP A 144 7.15 1.30 8.06
CA TRP A 144 6.99 -0.15 7.85
C TRP A 144 8.21 -0.99 8.23
N ASN A 145 9.42 -0.42 8.22
CA ASN A 145 10.63 -1.06 8.69
C ASN A 145 11.00 -0.54 10.08
N PHE A 146 10.61 -1.26 11.12
CA PHE A 146 10.88 -0.89 12.52
C PHE A 146 12.20 -1.44 13.09
N ARG A 147 13.07 -1.96 12.22
CA ARG A 147 14.30 -2.62 12.64
C ARG A 147 15.27 -1.60 13.27
N ASP A 148 15.89 -1.99 14.38
CA ASP A 148 16.88 -1.19 15.12
C ASP A 148 16.34 0.11 15.76
N MET A 149 15.05 0.46 15.58
CA MET A 149 14.39 1.58 16.25
C MET A 149 14.31 1.32 17.76
N LYS A 150 14.74 2.31 18.58
CA LYS A 150 14.66 2.23 20.05
C LYS A 150 13.30 2.76 20.51
N TRP A 151 12.47 1.87 21.07
CA TRP A 151 11.15 2.22 21.58
C TRP A 151 11.22 2.56 23.07
N HIS A 152 10.58 3.66 23.49
CA HIS A 152 10.32 3.95 24.91
C HIS A 152 8.93 3.38 25.30
N TRP A 153 8.88 2.41 26.22
CA TRP A 153 7.77 1.44 26.41
C TRP A 153 6.62 1.82 27.37
N ASN A 154 5.42 1.25 27.11
CA ASN A 154 4.37 0.89 28.11
C ASN A 154 3.87 -0.57 27.90
N TRP A 155 3.69 -1.33 28.99
CA TRP A 155 3.78 -2.81 29.06
C TRP A 155 2.46 -3.61 28.92
N GLY A 156 2.04 -4.02 27.72
CA GLY A 156 0.92 -4.97 27.64
C GLY A 156 0.67 -5.73 26.33
N THR A 157 0.75 -5.06 25.18
CA THR A 157 0.27 -5.65 23.90
C THR A 157 1.35 -5.82 22.82
N LEU A 158 2.53 -5.24 22.99
CA LEU A 158 3.49 -5.02 21.89
C LEU A 158 4.89 -5.62 22.13
N ALA A 159 5.15 -6.27 23.27
CA ALA A 159 6.39 -7.03 23.49
C ALA A 159 6.53 -8.21 22.50
N VAL A 160 5.39 -8.80 22.10
CA VAL A 160 5.31 -9.86 21.10
C VAL A 160 5.67 -9.32 19.71
N ASP A 161 5.18 -8.14 19.34
CA ASP A 161 5.49 -7.54 18.02
C ASP A 161 6.96 -7.14 17.89
N SER A 162 7.64 -6.72 18.97
CA SER A 162 9.09 -6.47 18.99
C SER A 162 9.94 -7.74 18.83
N LEU A 163 9.45 -8.88 19.34
CA LEU A 163 10.10 -10.18 19.13
C LEU A 163 9.83 -10.71 17.72
N LEU A 164 8.59 -10.58 17.25
CA LEU A 164 8.17 -11.04 15.92
C LEU A 164 8.76 -10.20 14.78
N SER A 165 8.97 -8.89 14.97
CA SER A 165 9.61 -8.03 13.96
C SER A 165 11.07 -8.40 13.66
N LYS A 166 11.74 -9.10 14.60
CA LYS A 166 13.06 -9.69 14.37
C LYS A 166 13.00 -10.87 13.39
N LEU A 167 11.86 -11.57 13.32
CA LEU A 167 11.64 -12.67 12.38
C LEU A 167 11.37 -12.13 10.97
N ARG A 168 12.14 -12.63 10.00
CA ARG A 168 12.01 -12.28 8.58
C ARG A 168 10.73 -12.83 7.97
N VAL A 169 10.30 -14.02 8.40
CA VAL A 169 9.06 -14.64 7.91
C VAL A 169 7.84 -13.78 8.28
N TYR A 170 7.79 -13.26 9.50
CA TYR A 170 6.74 -12.35 9.94
C TYR A 170 6.72 -11.08 9.08
N ARG A 171 7.89 -10.48 8.82
CA ARG A 171 8.01 -9.29 7.96
C ARG A 171 7.55 -9.55 6.53
N MET A 172 7.98 -10.65 5.93
CA MET A 172 7.54 -11.04 4.58
C MET A 172 6.03 -11.22 4.53
N ALA A 173 5.44 -11.88 5.53
CA ALA A 173 3.98 -12.03 5.63
C ALA A 173 3.28 -10.67 5.74
N THR A 174 3.78 -9.73 6.54
CA THR A 174 3.16 -8.40 6.68
C THR A 174 3.14 -7.63 5.36
N VAL A 175 4.25 -7.61 4.61
CA VAL A 175 4.33 -6.97 3.28
C VAL A 175 3.44 -7.70 2.27
N PHE A 176 3.48 -9.04 2.27
CA PHE A 176 2.65 -9.85 1.38
C PHE A 176 1.15 -9.59 1.59
N PHE A 177 0.69 -9.52 2.84
CA PHE A 177 -0.71 -9.23 3.15
C PHE A 177 -1.10 -7.76 2.90
N GLN A 178 -0.16 -6.82 3.01
CA GLN A 178 -0.37 -5.43 2.61
C GLN A 178 -0.52 -5.32 1.08
N ASN A 179 0.37 -5.95 0.30
CA ASN A 179 0.33 -5.92 -1.16
C ASN A 179 -0.89 -6.65 -1.73
N MET A 180 -1.28 -7.79 -1.14
CA MET A 180 -2.51 -8.51 -1.51
C MET A 180 -3.78 -7.71 -1.26
N ARG A 181 -3.76 -6.79 -0.28
CA ARG A 181 -4.90 -5.87 -0.07
C ARG A 181 -4.96 -4.76 -1.12
N GLN A 182 -3.85 -4.41 -1.75
CA GLN A 182 -3.76 -3.34 -2.74
C GLN A 182 -3.94 -3.85 -4.18
N SER A 183 -3.44 -5.05 -4.50
CA SER A 183 -3.45 -5.61 -5.85
C SER A 183 -4.68 -6.50 -6.10
N GLY A 184 -5.80 -5.90 -6.51
CA GLY A 184 -7.03 -6.62 -6.89
C GLY A 184 -6.99 -7.29 -8.28
N VAL A 185 -5.87 -7.87 -8.72
CA VAL A 185 -5.70 -8.41 -10.08
C VAL A 185 -5.15 -9.84 -10.06
N ASN A 186 -5.91 -10.79 -10.64
CA ASN A 186 -5.48 -12.16 -10.88
C ASN A 186 -4.74 -12.29 -12.23
N PRO A 187 -3.64 -13.07 -12.32
CA PRO A 187 -2.93 -13.32 -13.58
C PRO A 187 -3.68 -14.32 -14.47
N VAL A 188 -3.81 -13.99 -15.77
CA VAL A 188 -4.45 -14.81 -16.82
C VAL A 188 -3.52 -15.97 -17.22
N LYS A 189 -4.06 -17.19 -17.36
CA LYS A 189 -3.34 -18.39 -17.84
C LYS A 189 -3.59 -18.62 -19.34
N HIS A 190 -2.53 -18.80 -20.12
CA HIS A 190 -2.57 -18.86 -21.60
C HIS A 190 -2.70 -20.28 -22.23
N ASP A 191 -2.89 -21.35 -21.45
CA ASP A 191 -2.69 -22.74 -21.96
C ASP A 191 -3.93 -23.48 -22.51
N SER A 192 -5.12 -22.88 -22.61
CA SER A 192 -6.39 -23.61 -22.86
C SER A 192 -6.81 -23.77 -24.33
N LEU A 193 -6.07 -23.25 -25.31
CA LEU A 193 -6.44 -23.29 -26.74
C LEU A 193 -6.52 -24.69 -27.40
N PRO A 194 -5.68 -25.69 -27.05
CA PRO A 194 -5.72 -27.01 -27.71
C PRO A 194 -6.97 -27.86 -27.38
N ALA A 195 -7.54 -27.71 -26.18
CA ALA A 195 -8.73 -28.44 -25.76
C ALA A 195 -9.99 -28.00 -26.54
N VAL A 196 -10.06 -26.72 -26.90
CA VAL A 196 -11.19 -26.11 -27.62
C VAL A 196 -11.36 -26.72 -29.02
N ARG A 197 -10.27 -27.01 -29.74
CA ARG A 197 -10.33 -27.61 -31.09
C ARG A 197 -10.87 -29.06 -31.10
N LYS A 198 -10.64 -29.82 -30.02
CA LYS A 198 -11.00 -31.25 -29.95
C LYS A 198 -12.51 -31.49 -29.70
N ILE A 199 -13.21 -30.48 -29.18
CA ILE A 199 -14.64 -30.57 -28.81
C ILE A 199 -15.55 -30.01 -29.94
N LEU A 200 -15.01 -29.59 -31.09
CA LEU A 200 -15.77 -29.14 -32.28
C LEU A 200 -16.60 -30.25 -32.99
N VAL A 201 -16.97 -31.30 -32.26
CA VAL A 201 -17.77 -32.43 -32.74
C VAL A 201 -19.25 -32.10 -32.61
N LYS A 202 -19.85 -31.76 -33.76
CA LYS A 202 -21.29 -31.63 -34.11
C LYS A 202 -22.31 -31.73 -32.95
N GLY A 203 -23.03 -30.64 -32.72
CA GLY A 203 -24.28 -30.59 -31.96
C GLY A 203 -24.57 -29.18 -31.41
N ASN A 204 -25.77 -28.67 -31.66
CA ASN A 204 -26.21 -27.32 -31.27
C ASN A 204 -27.16 -27.35 -30.06
N ASP A 205 -26.76 -28.03 -28.99
CA ASP A 205 -27.53 -28.06 -27.73
C ASP A 205 -26.96 -27.03 -26.73
N GLU A 206 -27.84 -26.44 -25.93
CA GLU A 206 -27.58 -25.33 -25.03
C GLU A 206 -26.48 -25.64 -24.00
N GLN A 207 -26.47 -26.84 -23.42
CA GLN A 207 -25.45 -27.24 -22.45
C GLN A 207 -24.04 -27.24 -23.05
N LYS A 208 -23.91 -27.63 -24.32
CA LYS A 208 -22.62 -27.61 -25.02
C LYS A 208 -22.16 -26.18 -25.25
N LEU A 209 -23.05 -25.29 -25.68
CA LEU A 209 -22.76 -23.87 -25.88
C LEU A 209 -22.28 -23.18 -24.60
N VAL A 210 -22.92 -23.44 -23.46
CA VAL A 210 -22.48 -22.93 -22.15
C VAL A 210 -21.10 -23.48 -21.78
N ALA A 211 -20.86 -24.78 -21.99
CA ALA A 211 -19.57 -25.40 -21.71
C ALA A 211 -18.44 -24.80 -22.56
N TYR A 212 -18.68 -24.54 -23.85
CA TYR A 212 -17.70 -23.85 -24.71
C TYR A 212 -17.41 -22.45 -24.23
N ALA A 213 -18.45 -21.69 -23.91
CA ALA A 213 -18.33 -20.32 -23.44
C ALA A 213 -17.50 -20.23 -22.13
N ASN A 214 -17.73 -21.16 -21.19
CA ASN A 214 -16.95 -21.26 -19.95
C ASN A 214 -15.45 -21.48 -20.24
N ILE A 215 -15.10 -22.35 -21.19
CA ILE A 215 -13.70 -22.61 -21.55
C ILE A 215 -13.04 -21.35 -22.11
N TYR A 216 -13.72 -20.62 -23.00
CA TYR A 216 -13.20 -19.35 -23.53
C TYR A 216 -13.06 -18.27 -22.46
N ARG A 217 -14.03 -18.16 -21.54
CA ARG A 217 -13.97 -17.25 -20.39
C ARG A 217 -12.79 -17.57 -19.48
N ASP A 218 -12.60 -18.84 -19.12
CA ASP A 218 -11.52 -19.28 -18.23
C ASP A 218 -10.14 -19.10 -18.88
N ALA A 219 -10.10 -19.08 -20.21
CA ALA A 219 -8.93 -18.75 -21.02
C ALA A 219 -8.70 -17.24 -21.22
N GLY A 220 -9.58 -16.37 -20.71
CA GLY A 220 -9.49 -14.91 -20.85
C GLY A 220 -10.01 -14.34 -22.18
N TYR A 221 -10.56 -15.19 -23.07
CA TYR A 221 -11.13 -14.80 -24.37
C TYR A 221 -12.60 -14.39 -24.23
N TYR A 222 -12.85 -13.27 -23.54
CA TYR A 222 -14.20 -12.84 -23.16
C TYR A 222 -15.10 -12.54 -24.37
N GLU A 223 -14.56 -11.93 -25.44
CA GLU A 223 -15.32 -11.67 -26.67
C GLU A 223 -15.91 -12.93 -27.29
N GLN A 224 -15.10 -13.98 -27.40
CA GLN A 224 -15.51 -15.27 -27.94
C GLN A 224 -16.49 -15.96 -26.99
N ALA A 225 -16.24 -15.90 -25.67
CA ALA A 225 -17.14 -16.46 -24.66
C ALA A 225 -18.56 -15.86 -24.77
N LYS A 226 -18.66 -14.54 -24.92
CA LYS A 226 -19.95 -13.83 -25.10
C LYS A 226 -20.77 -14.39 -26.26
N VAL A 227 -20.15 -14.59 -27.43
CA VAL A 227 -20.83 -15.14 -28.62
C VAL A 227 -21.48 -16.50 -28.33
N PHE A 228 -20.81 -17.36 -27.57
CA PHE A 228 -21.35 -18.68 -27.23
C PHE A 228 -22.45 -18.61 -26.16
N TYR A 229 -22.34 -17.73 -25.17
CA TYR A 229 -23.43 -17.49 -24.23
C TYR A 229 -24.66 -16.89 -24.92
N GLU A 230 -24.48 -15.93 -25.84
CA GLU A 230 -25.58 -15.34 -26.62
C GLU A 230 -26.29 -16.40 -27.49
N LYS A 231 -25.54 -17.30 -28.13
CA LYS A 231 -26.11 -18.46 -28.84
C LYS A 231 -26.86 -19.41 -27.91
N SER A 232 -26.35 -19.66 -26.71
CA SER A 232 -27.04 -20.44 -25.68
C SER A 232 -28.38 -19.78 -25.29
N LEU A 233 -28.38 -18.45 -25.13
CA LEU A 233 -29.57 -17.67 -24.83
C LEU A 233 -30.56 -17.61 -26.00
N PHE A 234 -30.10 -17.71 -27.25
CA PHE A 234 -31.00 -17.89 -28.39
C PHE A 234 -31.80 -19.20 -28.30
N LEU A 235 -31.19 -20.28 -27.80
CA LEU A 235 -31.87 -21.56 -27.59
C LEU A 235 -32.75 -21.56 -26.33
N LYS A 236 -32.26 -20.95 -25.24
CA LYS A 236 -32.98 -20.83 -23.97
C LYS A 236 -32.86 -19.40 -23.43
N PRO A 237 -33.80 -18.50 -23.78
CA PRO A 237 -33.72 -17.08 -23.42
C PRO A 237 -33.67 -16.79 -21.92
N SER A 238 -34.19 -17.70 -21.09
CA SER A 238 -34.23 -17.58 -19.63
C SER A 238 -33.18 -18.45 -18.91
N SER A 239 -32.15 -18.93 -19.62
CA SER A 239 -31.07 -19.71 -19.01
C SER A 239 -30.30 -18.86 -17.99
N ARG A 240 -30.63 -19.06 -16.71
CA ARG A 240 -29.98 -18.39 -15.57
C ARG A 240 -28.46 -18.52 -15.61
N VAL A 241 -27.96 -19.71 -15.95
CA VAL A 241 -26.53 -20.00 -16.02
C VAL A 241 -25.89 -19.17 -17.12
N ALA A 242 -26.45 -19.17 -18.33
CA ALA A 242 -25.90 -18.39 -19.44
C ALA A 242 -25.97 -16.88 -19.17
N LEU A 243 -27.06 -16.36 -18.59
CA LEU A 243 -27.17 -14.94 -18.21
C LEU A 243 -26.15 -14.54 -17.14
N MET A 244 -25.99 -15.37 -16.09
CA MET A 244 -25.01 -15.11 -15.03
C MET A 244 -23.60 -15.00 -15.60
N GLU A 245 -23.22 -15.96 -16.43
CA GLU A 245 -21.88 -16.03 -16.96
C GLU A 245 -21.61 -15.01 -18.08
N LEU A 246 -22.62 -14.66 -18.86
CA LEU A 246 -22.55 -13.55 -19.80
C LEU A 246 -22.31 -12.22 -19.06
N GLY A 247 -23.06 -11.97 -17.97
CA GLY A 247 -22.86 -10.79 -17.12
C GLY A 247 -21.46 -10.72 -16.53
N ARG A 248 -20.91 -11.86 -16.08
CA ARG A 248 -19.51 -11.96 -15.61
C ARG A 248 -18.51 -11.68 -16.73
N CYS A 249 -18.76 -12.14 -17.95
CA CYS A 249 -17.91 -11.82 -19.09
C CYS A 249 -17.92 -10.31 -19.39
N TYR A 250 -19.09 -9.65 -19.40
CA TYR A 250 -19.15 -8.19 -19.54
C TYR A 250 -18.37 -7.48 -18.43
N LYS A 251 -18.51 -7.93 -17.18
CA LYS A 251 -17.75 -7.39 -16.05
C LYS A 251 -16.24 -7.54 -16.22
N LEU A 252 -15.77 -8.74 -16.58
CA LEU A 252 -14.33 -9.03 -16.77
C LEU A 252 -13.75 -8.29 -17.98
N ASN A 253 -14.56 -8.05 -19.01
CA ASN A 253 -14.21 -7.28 -20.19
C ASN A 253 -14.38 -5.76 -20.00
N ARG A 254 -14.68 -5.29 -18.77
CA ARG A 254 -14.92 -3.88 -18.41
C ARG A 254 -16.10 -3.20 -19.11
N GLU A 255 -17.01 -3.96 -19.71
CA GLU A 255 -18.29 -3.48 -20.25
C GLU A 255 -19.35 -3.38 -19.14
N TYR A 256 -19.10 -2.51 -18.16
CA TYR A 256 -19.89 -2.48 -16.92
C TYR A 256 -21.38 -2.15 -17.13
N ASN A 257 -21.72 -1.25 -18.05
CA ASN A 257 -23.12 -0.90 -18.33
C ASN A 257 -23.93 -2.12 -18.82
N ARG A 258 -23.34 -2.93 -19.72
CA ARG A 258 -23.96 -4.18 -20.19
C ARG A 258 -24.04 -5.23 -19.08
N ALA A 259 -23.06 -5.26 -18.18
CA ALA A 259 -23.11 -6.12 -17.01
C ALA A 259 -24.26 -5.72 -16.06
N VAL A 260 -24.47 -4.42 -15.82
CA VAL A 260 -25.60 -3.89 -15.04
C VAL A 260 -26.93 -4.26 -15.70
N GLU A 261 -27.07 -4.10 -17.02
CA GLU A 261 -28.27 -4.49 -17.75
C GLU A 261 -28.56 -5.98 -17.62
N THR A 262 -27.54 -6.82 -17.76
CA THR A 262 -27.67 -8.28 -17.72
C THR A 262 -28.06 -8.75 -16.32
N PHE A 263 -27.31 -8.38 -15.28
CA PHE A 263 -27.61 -8.74 -13.90
C PHE A 263 -28.91 -8.10 -13.40
N GLY A 264 -29.17 -6.85 -13.78
CA GLY A 264 -30.40 -6.15 -13.45
C GLY A 264 -31.63 -6.80 -14.09
N GLY A 265 -31.51 -7.28 -15.33
CA GLY A 265 -32.53 -8.08 -16.00
C GLY A 265 -32.83 -9.39 -15.27
N MET A 266 -31.79 -10.07 -14.75
CA MET A 266 -31.95 -11.27 -13.94
C MET A 266 -32.75 -10.98 -12.66
N LEU A 267 -32.43 -9.90 -11.94
CA LEU A 267 -33.15 -9.52 -10.71
C LEU A 267 -34.59 -9.08 -10.97
N LYS A 268 -34.89 -8.46 -12.13
CA LYS A 268 -36.27 -8.11 -12.50
C LYS A 268 -37.18 -9.33 -12.65
N ASN A 269 -36.60 -10.49 -12.99
CA ASN A 269 -37.28 -11.77 -13.19
C ASN A 269 -37.24 -12.68 -11.95
N ASN A 270 -36.18 -12.62 -11.14
CA ASN A 270 -36.07 -13.34 -9.88
C ASN A 270 -35.31 -12.50 -8.84
N VAL A 271 -36.07 -11.90 -7.91
CA VAL A 271 -35.54 -11.00 -6.88
C VAL A 271 -34.87 -11.69 -5.69
N ASP A 272 -35.01 -12.99 -5.55
CA ASP A 272 -34.44 -13.76 -4.42
C ASP A 272 -33.09 -14.42 -4.79
N ASP A 273 -32.56 -14.05 -5.95
CA ASP A 273 -31.27 -14.48 -6.45
C ASP A 273 -30.10 -13.79 -5.73
N SER A 274 -29.74 -14.31 -4.56
CA SER A 274 -28.66 -13.76 -3.74
C SER A 274 -27.32 -13.61 -4.49
N PRO A 275 -26.85 -14.61 -5.27
CA PRO A 275 -25.63 -14.46 -6.07
C PRO A 275 -25.61 -13.28 -7.05
N VAL A 276 -26.73 -12.95 -7.70
CA VAL A 276 -26.74 -11.83 -8.68
C VAL A 276 -26.54 -10.48 -8.00
N TYR A 277 -27.05 -10.29 -6.79
CA TYR A 277 -26.79 -9.05 -6.06
C TYR A 277 -25.29 -8.84 -5.78
N GLU A 278 -24.55 -9.90 -5.42
CA GLU A 278 -23.11 -9.78 -5.17
C GLU A 278 -22.33 -9.38 -6.44
N GLU A 279 -22.72 -9.95 -7.59
CA GLU A 279 -22.11 -9.60 -8.88
C GLU A 279 -22.44 -8.16 -9.28
N LEU A 280 -23.70 -7.74 -9.13
CA LEU A 280 -24.14 -6.39 -9.45
C LEU A 280 -23.49 -5.34 -8.53
N ASP A 281 -23.36 -5.62 -7.23
CA ASP A 281 -22.67 -4.74 -6.27
C ASP A 281 -21.17 -4.62 -6.57
N ASP A 282 -20.51 -5.67 -7.09
CA ASP A 282 -19.14 -5.59 -7.59
C ASP A 282 -19.04 -4.71 -8.84
N VAL A 283 -19.97 -4.85 -9.80
CA VAL A 283 -20.02 -3.98 -10.99
C VAL A 283 -20.21 -2.52 -10.60
N PHE A 284 -21.16 -2.22 -9.73
CA PHE A 284 -21.40 -0.85 -9.25
C PHE A 284 -20.19 -0.24 -8.53
N ARG A 285 -19.48 -1.01 -7.71
CA ARG A 285 -18.22 -0.56 -7.09
C ARG A 285 -17.14 -0.24 -8.11
N ARG A 286 -17.08 -0.98 -9.23
CA ARG A 286 -16.10 -0.76 -10.30
C ARG A 286 -16.45 0.41 -11.22
N LEU A 287 -17.75 0.70 -11.40
CA LEU A 287 -18.24 1.89 -12.09
C LEU A 287 -17.92 3.18 -11.32
N ASN A 288 -17.80 3.10 -9.99
CA ASN A 288 -17.56 4.25 -9.11
C ASN A 288 -18.64 5.36 -9.22
N VAL A 289 -19.87 4.98 -9.62
CA VAL A 289 -21.05 5.86 -9.67
C VAL A 289 -22.02 5.40 -8.59
N ILE A 290 -22.33 6.28 -7.63
CA ILE A 290 -23.09 5.92 -6.42
C ILE A 290 -24.61 6.14 -6.59
N GLU A 291 -25.01 7.03 -7.49
CA GLU A 291 -26.41 7.41 -7.71
C GLU A 291 -27.19 6.35 -8.49
N GLU A 292 -26.56 5.72 -9.48
CA GLU A 292 -27.17 4.63 -10.28
C GLU A 292 -27.62 3.42 -9.42
N PRO A 293 -26.80 2.88 -8.50
CA PRO A 293 -27.23 1.81 -7.58
C PRO A 293 -28.47 2.19 -6.77
N ILE A 294 -28.57 3.44 -6.31
CA ILE A 294 -29.71 3.92 -5.53
C ILE A 294 -30.96 3.92 -6.39
N ALA A 295 -30.89 4.54 -7.58
CA ALA A 295 -32.01 4.57 -8.51
C ALA A 295 -32.47 3.15 -8.88
N PHE A 296 -31.52 2.25 -9.15
CA PHE A 296 -31.78 0.86 -9.48
C PHE A 296 -32.50 0.11 -8.34
N TYR A 297 -31.91 0.10 -7.14
CA TYR A 297 -32.49 -0.61 -6.00
C TYR A 297 -33.80 0.01 -5.51
N THR A 298 -33.98 1.32 -5.67
CA THR A 298 -35.24 2.02 -5.35
C THR A 298 -36.34 1.63 -6.32
N ALA A 299 -36.07 1.60 -7.63
CA ALA A 299 -37.01 1.13 -8.63
C ALA A 299 -37.37 -0.35 -8.42
N LEU A 300 -36.40 -1.19 -8.06
CA LEU A 300 -36.62 -2.60 -7.76
C LEU A 300 -37.46 -2.77 -6.47
N LEU A 301 -37.18 -2.00 -5.41
CA LEU A 301 -37.96 -2.01 -4.18
C LEU A 301 -39.40 -1.54 -4.40
N LYS A 302 -39.62 -0.54 -5.27
CA LYS A 302 -40.97 -0.08 -5.63
C LYS A 302 -41.80 -1.19 -6.28
N LYS A 303 -41.18 -2.04 -7.11
CA LYS A 303 -41.83 -3.20 -7.72
C LYS A 303 -42.04 -4.35 -6.71
N PHE A 304 -41.14 -4.48 -5.73
CA PHE A 304 -41.14 -5.57 -4.74
C PHE A 304 -41.00 -5.05 -3.29
N PRO A 305 -42.01 -4.34 -2.75
CA PRO A 305 -41.88 -3.54 -1.52
C PRO A 305 -41.58 -4.35 -0.25
N GLY A 306 -41.93 -5.64 -0.22
CA GLY A 306 -41.70 -6.54 0.91
C GLY A 306 -40.34 -7.26 0.91
N ASN A 307 -39.51 -7.12 -0.13
CA ASN A 307 -38.30 -7.93 -0.26
C ASN A 307 -37.18 -7.43 0.67
N LYS A 308 -36.82 -8.25 1.66
CA LYS A 308 -35.78 -7.92 2.64
C LYS A 308 -34.38 -7.78 2.02
N GLN A 309 -34.07 -8.54 0.98
CA GLN A 309 -32.75 -8.51 0.34
C GLN A 309 -32.53 -7.17 -0.38
N ILE A 310 -33.54 -6.68 -1.10
CA ILE A 310 -33.48 -5.36 -1.76
C ILE A 310 -33.28 -4.26 -0.71
N ARG A 311 -34.05 -4.30 0.39
CA ARG A 311 -33.90 -3.32 1.49
C ARG A 311 -32.49 -3.34 2.08
N ARG A 312 -31.93 -4.53 2.32
CA ARG A 312 -30.53 -4.69 2.79
C ARG A 312 -29.53 -4.10 1.81
N ARG A 313 -29.72 -4.27 0.50
CA ARG A 313 -28.84 -3.69 -0.53
C ARG A 313 -28.96 -2.18 -0.63
N LEU A 314 -30.18 -1.66 -0.62
CA LEU A 314 -30.41 -0.21 -0.60
C LEU A 314 -29.84 0.43 0.67
N SER A 315 -30.01 -0.20 1.84
CA SER A 315 -29.40 0.23 3.10
C SER A 315 -27.87 0.31 3.02
N LYS A 316 -27.20 -0.73 2.49
CA LYS A 316 -25.75 -0.71 2.26
C LYS A 316 -25.32 0.41 1.30
N THR A 317 -26.14 0.66 0.27
CA THR A 317 -25.88 1.70 -0.73
C THR A 317 -26.00 3.10 -0.11
N TYR A 318 -27.02 3.35 0.70
CA TYR A 318 -27.18 4.59 1.46
C TYR A 318 -26.04 4.82 2.46
N VAL A 319 -25.56 3.77 3.14
CA VAL A 319 -24.36 3.88 3.98
C VAL A 319 -23.13 4.32 3.17
N HIS A 320 -22.98 3.82 1.94
CA HIS A 320 -21.84 4.19 1.09
C HIS A 320 -21.94 5.65 0.59
N LEU A 321 -23.12 6.07 0.12
CA LEU A 321 -23.35 7.46 -0.29
C LEU A 321 -23.23 8.43 0.88
N GLY A 322 -23.83 8.10 2.03
CA GLY A 322 -23.72 8.88 3.26
C GLY A 322 -22.26 9.07 3.67
N GLY A 323 -21.42 8.03 3.52
CA GLY A 323 -19.98 8.12 3.75
C GLY A 323 -19.26 9.07 2.78
N THR A 324 -19.75 9.20 1.55
CA THR A 324 -19.19 10.08 0.53
C THR A 324 -19.60 11.53 0.76
N LEU A 325 -20.91 11.79 0.96
CA LEU A 325 -21.42 13.12 1.32
C LEU A 325 -20.74 13.64 2.58
N TYR A 326 -20.57 12.77 3.57
CA TYR A 326 -19.87 13.10 4.79
C TYR A 326 -18.41 13.53 4.57
N LYS A 327 -17.66 12.82 3.72
CA LYS A 327 -16.29 13.22 3.33
C LYS A 327 -16.26 14.57 2.62
N ASN A 328 -17.31 14.90 1.90
CA ASN A 328 -17.48 16.17 1.19
C ASN A 328 -18.02 17.30 2.09
N GLY A 329 -18.17 17.06 3.40
CA GLY A 329 -18.66 18.06 4.37
C GLY A 329 -20.19 18.22 4.42
N GLN A 330 -20.93 17.45 3.63
CA GLN A 330 -22.40 17.44 3.58
C GLN A 330 -23.00 16.56 4.68
N VAL A 331 -22.87 17.03 5.92
CA VAL A 331 -23.11 16.22 7.13
C VAL A 331 -24.59 15.95 7.39
N ASP A 332 -25.44 16.95 7.15
CA ASP A 332 -26.88 16.83 7.39
C ASP A 332 -27.54 15.85 6.39
N GLU A 333 -27.10 15.88 5.14
CA GLU A 333 -27.54 14.95 4.10
C GLU A 333 -27.02 13.52 4.37
N ALA A 334 -25.77 13.39 4.84
CA ALA A 334 -25.24 12.11 5.28
C ALA A 334 -26.02 11.52 6.47
N TYR A 335 -26.44 12.36 7.44
CA TYR A 335 -27.28 11.94 8.56
C TYR A 335 -28.62 11.36 8.08
N CYS A 336 -29.29 12.06 7.15
CA CYS A 336 -30.54 11.59 6.56
C CYS A 336 -30.36 10.22 5.90
N LEU A 337 -29.30 10.04 5.10
CA LEU A 337 -29.03 8.75 4.44
C LEU A 337 -28.72 7.62 5.42
N TYR A 338 -28.00 7.89 6.51
CA TYR A 338 -27.79 6.87 7.55
C TYR A 338 -29.08 6.53 8.30
N SER A 339 -29.95 7.52 8.52
CA SER A 339 -31.27 7.31 9.11
C SER A 339 -32.12 6.42 8.21
N ASP A 340 -32.21 6.75 6.92
CA ASP A 340 -32.92 5.97 5.92
C ASP A 340 -32.33 4.55 5.80
N ALA A 341 -31.01 4.40 5.89
CA ALA A 341 -30.36 3.10 5.87
C ALA A 341 -30.77 2.21 7.05
N VAL A 342 -30.94 2.78 8.25
CA VAL A 342 -31.41 2.06 9.45
C VAL A 342 -32.90 1.72 9.33
N ILE A 343 -33.71 2.60 8.76
CA ILE A 343 -35.14 2.35 8.50
C ILE A 343 -35.30 1.18 7.51
N LEU A 344 -34.48 1.16 6.46
CA LEU A 344 -34.51 0.10 5.45
C LEU A 344 -34.05 -1.25 5.99
N ASP A 345 -32.96 -1.26 6.76
CA ASP A 345 -32.41 -2.47 7.38
C ASP A 345 -32.03 -2.22 8.85
N PRO A 346 -32.95 -2.46 9.79
CA PRO A 346 -32.66 -2.32 11.21
C PRO A 346 -31.56 -3.26 11.71
N GLU A 347 -31.18 -4.32 10.99
CA GLU A 347 -30.10 -5.22 11.38
C GLU A 347 -28.71 -4.73 10.91
N ASN A 348 -28.66 -3.65 10.12
CA ASN A 348 -27.42 -3.07 9.63
C ASN A 348 -26.66 -2.35 10.75
N LYS A 349 -25.87 -3.12 11.52
CA LYS A 349 -25.03 -2.61 12.62
C LYS A 349 -24.12 -1.45 12.20
N LYS A 350 -23.66 -1.43 10.94
CA LYS A 350 -22.82 -0.34 10.42
C LYS A 350 -23.63 0.95 10.28
N ALA A 351 -24.82 0.88 9.69
CA ALA A 351 -25.73 2.02 9.59
C ALA A 351 -26.11 2.56 10.97
N GLN A 352 -26.46 1.68 11.92
CA GLN A 352 -26.79 2.05 13.30
C GLN A 352 -25.64 2.80 13.99
N LYS A 353 -24.41 2.26 13.90
CA LYS A 353 -23.24 2.90 14.51
C LYS A 353 -22.98 4.28 13.91
N LEU A 354 -23.08 4.42 12.59
CA LEU A 354 -22.87 5.69 11.89
C LEU A 354 -23.93 6.72 12.24
N LEU A 355 -25.22 6.32 12.26
CA LEU A 355 -26.33 7.18 12.66
C LEU A 355 -26.17 7.69 14.10
N GLU A 356 -25.85 6.79 15.04
CA GLU A 356 -25.66 7.16 16.45
C GLU A 356 -24.48 8.11 16.62
N THR A 357 -23.39 7.88 15.88
CA THR A 357 -22.23 8.78 15.91
C THR A 357 -22.60 10.18 15.41
N MET A 358 -23.41 10.28 14.34
CA MET A 358 -23.88 11.58 13.84
C MET A 358 -24.90 12.25 14.76
N ARG A 359 -25.70 11.48 15.50
CA ARG A 359 -26.63 12.00 16.52
C ARG A 359 -25.86 12.68 17.66
N ILE A 360 -24.85 12.00 18.21
CA ILE A 360 -23.94 12.56 19.21
C ILE A 360 -23.26 13.82 18.67
N PHE A 361 -22.81 13.82 17.42
CA PHE A 361 -22.23 14.99 16.78
C PHE A 361 -23.19 16.20 16.76
N ARG A 362 -24.45 16.00 16.36
CA ARG A 362 -25.48 17.06 16.35
C ARG A 362 -25.81 17.56 17.76
N GLU A 363 -25.90 16.68 18.75
CA GLU A 363 -26.15 17.05 20.16
C GLU A 363 -24.99 17.86 20.77
N LEU A 364 -23.75 17.51 20.46
CA LEU A 364 -22.57 18.26 20.89
C LEU A 364 -22.51 19.66 20.25
N ARG A 365 -22.98 19.81 19.01
CA ARG A 365 -23.09 21.11 18.33
C ARG A 365 -24.15 22.02 18.96
N GLY A 366 -25.19 21.45 19.58
CA GLY A 366 -26.28 22.19 20.21
C GLY A 366 -26.04 22.65 21.66
N THR A 367 -24.99 22.18 22.33
CA THR A 367 -24.79 22.38 23.80
C THR A 367 -23.84 23.51 24.18
N ASN A 368 -23.46 24.40 23.24
CA ASN A 368 -22.70 25.62 23.50
C ASN A 368 -21.41 25.44 24.33
N LYS A 369 -20.72 24.29 24.21
CA LYS A 369 -19.37 24.08 24.74
C LYS A 369 -18.34 24.52 23.71
N ASN A 370 -17.79 25.72 23.91
CA ASN A 370 -16.86 26.42 23.02
C ASN A 370 -15.56 25.67 22.67
N SER A 371 -15.25 24.52 23.28
CA SER A 371 -14.09 23.70 22.94
C SER A 371 -14.37 22.58 21.94
N ILE A 372 -15.64 22.26 21.64
CA ILE A 372 -16.04 21.21 20.68
C ILE A 372 -16.60 21.82 19.38
N LEU A 373 -17.00 23.09 19.43
CA LEU A 373 -17.59 23.83 18.30
C LEU A 373 -16.61 24.16 17.16
N SER A 374 -15.30 24.01 17.35
CA SER A 374 -14.27 24.24 16.33
C SER A 374 -13.88 22.98 15.55
N LEU A 375 -14.33 21.80 15.99
CA LEU A 375 -13.96 20.54 15.38
C LEU A 375 -15.01 20.12 14.36
N SER A 376 -14.53 19.73 13.18
CA SER A 376 -15.42 19.23 12.15
C SER A 376 -16.04 17.90 12.60
N PRO A 377 -17.22 17.54 12.11
CA PRO A 377 -17.79 16.22 12.33
C PRO A 377 -16.83 15.07 12.01
N PHE A 378 -15.89 15.28 11.09
CA PHE A 378 -14.78 14.37 10.74
C PHE A 378 -13.80 14.12 11.89
N ASP A 379 -13.58 15.11 12.74
CA ASP A 379 -12.69 15.01 13.90
C ASP A 379 -13.30 14.19 15.05
N ILE A 380 -14.64 14.16 15.14
CA ILE A 380 -15.38 13.35 16.13
C ILE A 380 -15.55 11.90 15.67
N LEU A 381 -15.68 11.65 14.36
CA LEU A 381 -15.58 10.28 13.82
C LEU A 381 -14.13 9.77 13.90
N LYS A 382 -13.11 10.61 13.68
CA LYS A 382 -11.70 10.32 14.02
C LYS A 382 -11.48 10.05 15.51
N PHE A 383 -12.31 10.60 16.40
CA PHE A 383 -12.24 10.32 17.83
C PHE A 383 -12.74 8.90 18.16
N VAL A 384 -13.79 8.42 17.47
CA VAL A 384 -14.36 7.07 17.66
C VAL A 384 -13.63 5.99 16.83
N GLU A 385 -13.23 6.29 15.60
CA GLU A 385 -12.24 5.51 14.84
C GLU A 385 -10.85 5.57 15.50
N GLY A 386 -10.61 6.64 16.27
CA GLY A 386 -9.54 6.84 17.23
C GLY A 386 -9.32 5.63 18.14
N TYR A 387 -10.37 4.90 18.51
CA TYR A 387 -10.23 3.70 19.35
C TYR A 387 -9.54 2.52 18.63
N LEU A 388 -9.61 2.44 17.29
CA LEU A 388 -8.82 1.50 16.47
C LEU A 388 -7.53 2.13 15.93
N ILE A 389 -7.53 3.43 15.71
CA ILE A 389 -6.38 4.25 15.31
C ILE A 389 -5.39 4.45 16.47
N ILE A 390 -5.78 4.23 17.74
CA ILE A 390 -4.87 4.13 18.89
C ILE A 390 -3.85 2.98 18.72
N LYS A 391 -4.00 2.10 17.71
CA LYS A 391 -2.94 1.18 17.27
C LYS A 391 -2.01 1.70 16.16
N ILE A 392 -2.35 2.76 15.40
CA ILE A 392 -1.60 3.22 14.21
C ILE A 392 -1.16 4.70 14.30
N MET A 393 -1.97 5.61 14.85
CA MET A 393 -1.58 7.01 15.10
C MET A 393 -0.42 7.18 16.08
N PRO A 394 -0.30 6.43 17.19
CA PRO A 394 0.92 6.51 17.99
C PRO A 394 2.11 6.05 17.16
N ILE A 395 1.97 5.06 16.27
CA ILE A 395 3.09 4.58 15.46
C ILE A 395 3.58 5.67 14.51
N LYS A 396 2.71 6.30 13.68
CA LYS A 396 3.16 7.36 12.76
C LYS A 396 3.77 8.55 13.50
N LYS A 397 3.14 8.99 14.60
CA LYS A 397 3.70 10.07 15.43
C LYS A 397 5.05 9.67 16.04
N ILE A 398 5.16 8.45 16.58
CA ILE A 398 6.42 7.92 17.15
C ILE A 398 7.49 7.78 16.07
N THR A 399 7.14 7.33 14.86
CA THR A 399 8.10 7.18 13.76
C THR A 399 8.53 8.53 13.21
N ASP A 400 7.63 9.51 13.15
CA ASP A 400 7.97 10.89 12.82
C ASP A 400 8.87 11.53 13.90
N ASP A 401 8.55 11.32 15.19
CA ASP A 401 9.38 11.82 16.30
C ASP A 401 10.76 11.15 16.32
N LEU A 402 10.82 9.84 16.04
CA LEU A 402 12.09 9.11 15.94
C LEU A 402 12.89 9.49 14.69
N LEU A 403 12.23 9.75 13.56
CA LEU A 403 12.87 10.28 12.36
C LEU A 403 13.61 11.58 12.69
N ILE A 404 12.94 12.51 13.41
CA ILE A 404 13.54 13.77 13.84
C ILE A 404 14.65 13.57 14.86
N GLU A 405 14.50 12.64 15.81
CA GLU A 405 15.58 12.28 16.73
C GLU A 405 16.81 11.75 15.98
N ASN A 406 16.62 10.86 15.01
CA ASN A 406 17.70 10.30 14.21
C ASN A 406 18.37 11.35 13.31
N LEU A 407 17.59 12.19 12.63
CA LEU A 407 18.14 13.27 11.80
C LEU A 407 18.89 14.31 12.65
N SER A 408 18.35 14.67 13.82
CA SER A 408 19.04 15.53 14.80
C SER A 408 20.36 14.91 15.27
N ALA A 409 20.37 13.60 15.53
CA ALA A 409 21.58 12.88 15.93
C ALA A 409 22.62 12.81 14.79
N MET A 410 22.17 12.67 13.54
CA MET A 410 23.04 12.75 12.36
C MET A 410 23.64 14.16 12.21
N ALA A 411 22.83 15.20 12.34
CA ALA A 411 23.28 16.60 12.32
C ALA A 411 24.30 16.90 13.42
N ALA A 412 24.03 16.45 14.66
CA ALA A 412 24.95 16.61 15.78
C ALA A 412 26.30 15.91 15.53
N LEU A 413 26.28 14.68 15.00
CA LEU A 413 27.50 13.95 14.64
C LEU A 413 28.29 14.65 13.53
N CYS A 414 27.61 15.12 12.49
CA CYS A 414 28.24 15.87 11.40
C CYS A 414 28.88 17.16 11.92
N ARG A 415 28.19 17.92 12.79
CA ARG A 415 28.76 19.10 13.46
C ARG A 415 29.99 18.76 14.31
N GLU A 416 29.92 17.72 15.13
CA GLU A 416 31.06 17.27 15.96
C GLU A 416 32.30 16.94 15.12
N LYS A 417 32.11 16.37 13.93
CA LYS A 417 33.19 16.00 13.01
C LYS A 417 33.57 17.10 12.03
N GLU A 418 32.92 18.26 12.09
CA GLU A 418 33.06 19.36 11.12
C GLU A 418 32.85 18.87 9.68
N ILE A 419 31.77 18.11 9.49
CA ILE A 419 31.33 17.58 8.19
C ILE A 419 30.04 18.32 7.81
N PRO A 420 30.02 19.04 6.68
CA PRO A 420 28.81 19.64 6.15
C PRO A 420 27.75 18.57 5.85
N LEU A 421 26.52 18.84 6.29
CA LEU A 421 25.37 17.96 6.08
C LEU A 421 24.36 18.67 5.18
N ILE A 422 23.83 17.94 4.21
CA ILE A 422 22.77 18.38 3.30
C ILE A 422 21.64 17.35 3.40
N PHE A 423 20.42 17.82 3.63
CA PHE A 423 19.23 17.00 3.52
C PHE A 423 18.69 17.03 2.10
N SER A 424 18.23 15.88 1.62
CA SER A 424 17.57 15.73 0.33
C SER A 424 16.19 15.15 0.57
N GLY A 425 15.16 15.82 0.05
CA GLY A 425 13.80 15.32 0.05
C GLY A 425 13.60 14.13 -0.89
N TYR A 426 12.43 13.49 -0.82
CA TYR A 426 12.00 12.61 -1.91
C TYR A 426 11.46 13.43 -3.09
N PRO A 427 11.40 12.85 -4.30
CA PRO A 427 10.87 13.54 -5.48
C PRO A 427 9.43 14.03 -5.35
N ARG A 428 8.58 13.31 -4.59
CA ARG A 428 7.14 13.53 -4.52
C ARG A 428 6.65 14.07 -3.17
N GLU A 429 7.39 13.84 -2.07
CA GLU A 429 6.96 14.23 -0.73
C GLU A 429 8.15 14.42 0.22
N ILE A 430 8.10 15.46 1.05
CA ILE A 430 9.03 15.73 2.13
C ILE A 430 8.21 15.86 3.41
N PRO A 431 8.46 15.03 4.43
CA PRO A 431 7.81 15.22 5.72
C PRO A 431 8.07 16.63 6.26
N GLU A 432 7.02 17.39 6.58
CA GLU A 432 7.11 18.79 7.04
C GLU A 432 8.08 18.98 8.21
N LYS A 433 8.14 18.00 9.13
CA LYS A 433 9.10 18.04 10.25
C LYS A 433 10.57 18.06 9.81
N ILE A 434 10.92 17.49 8.65
CA ILE A 434 12.29 17.60 8.11
C ILE A 434 12.58 19.05 7.71
N LYS A 435 11.59 19.74 7.13
CA LYS A 435 11.70 21.17 6.77
C LYS A 435 11.89 22.02 8.02
N GLU A 436 11.13 21.76 9.07
CA GLU A 436 11.27 22.43 10.37
C GLU A 436 12.67 22.23 10.98
N LEU A 437 13.16 20.99 11.01
CA LEU A 437 14.50 20.68 11.53
C LEU A 437 15.61 21.32 10.69
N ALA A 438 15.51 21.25 9.36
CA ALA A 438 16.47 21.85 8.45
C ALA A 438 16.60 23.36 8.67
N LEU A 439 15.45 24.04 8.82
CA LEU A 439 15.40 25.46 9.12
C LEU A 439 15.98 25.78 10.50
N GLN A 440 15.61 25.00 11.53
CA GLN A 440 16.06 25.20 12.90
C GLN A 440 17.58 25.07 13.04
N ASP A 441 18.17 24.08 12.39
CA ASP A 441 19.60 23.77 12.50
C ASP A 441 20.44 24.39 11.37
N ASN A 442 19.83 25.22 10.51
CA ASN A 442 20.43 25.86 9.33
C ASN A 442 21.15 24.84 8.40
N ILE A 443 20.49 23.71 8.16
CA ILE A 443 20.98 22.63 7.30
C ILE A 443 20.38 22.83 5.90
N PRO A 444 21.18 22.88 4.83
CA PRO A 444 20.66 22.95 3.46
C PRO A 444 19.70 21.78 3.18
N LEU A 445 18.49 22.10 2.72
CA LEU A 445 17.46 21.12 2.33
C LEU A 445 17.14 21.25 0.84
N VAL A 446 17.39 20.19 0.09
CA VAL A 446 17.07 20.10 -1.34
C VAL A 446 15.62 19.66 -1.50
N GLU A 447 14.76 20.59 -1.88
CA GLU A 447 13.35 20.33 -2.16
C GLU A 447 13.12 19.99 -3.64
N HIS A 448 12.72 18.75 -3.92
CA HIS A 448 12.47 18.32 -5.31
C HIS A 448 11.02 18.54 -5.78
N GLU A 449 10.07 18.62 -4.84
CA GLU A 449 8.62 18.63 -5.13
C GLU A 449 8.22 19.69 -6.16
N ARG A 450 8.67 20.94 -5.97
CA ARG A 450 8.33 22.05 -6.88
C ARG A 450 8.89 21.84 -8.29
N CYS A 451 10.07 21.24 -8.39
CA CYS A 451 10.71 20.95 -9.67
C CYS A 451 9.95 19.83 -10.39
N PHE A 452 9.69 18.70 -9.71
CA PHE A 452 8.91 17.61 -10.30
C PHE A 452 7.47 18.01 -10.63
N ALA A 453 6.80 18.82 -9.80
CA ALA A 453 5.46 19.32 -10.10
C ALA A 453 5.41 20.09 -11.43
N ARG A 454 6.44 20.90 -11.74
CA ARG A 454 6.54 21.60 -13.03
C ARG A 454 6.84 20.64 -14.19
N LEU A 455 7.73 19.67 -13.99
CA LEU A 455 8.08 18.69 -15.02
C LEU A 455 6.89 17.79 -15.37
N LEU A 456 6.10 17.37 -14.37
CA LEU A 456 4.90 16.55 -14.55
C LEU A 456 3.74 17.31 -15.19
N ALA A 457 3.75 18.64 -15.16
CA ALA A 457 2.83 19.45 -15.96
C ALA A 457 3.20 19.47 -17.46
N ALA A 458 4.45 19.15 -17.80
CA ALA A 458 5.00 19.24 -19.16
C ALA A 458 5.18 17.87 -19.85
N ALA A 459 5.29 16.78 -19.10
CA ALA A 459 5.47 15.44 -19.65
C ALA A 459 4.81 14.34 -18.78
N PRO A 460 4.51 13.17 -19.35
CA PRO A 460 3.92 12.05 -18.61
C PRO A 460 4.78 11.59 -17.43
N LEU A 461 4.14 11.02 -16.41
CA LEU A 461 4.78 10.55 -15.18
C LEU A 461 5.89 9.53 -15.46
N GLU A 462 5.67 8.62 -16.41
CA GLU A 462 6.54 7.49 -16.76
C GLU A 462 7.90 7.92 -17.33
N VAL A 463 8.02 9.19 -17.72
CA VAL A 463 9.29 9.78 -18.14
C VAL A 463 10.24 9.89 -16.95
N TYR A 464 9.71 10.22 -15.77
CA TYR A 464 10.51 10.52 -14.57
C TYR A 464 10.38 9.46 -13.48
N PHE A 465 9.30 8.69 -13.46
CA PHE A 465 9.01 7.65 -12.48
C PHE A 465 8.70 6.31 -13.15
N ILE A 466 8.85 5.19 -12.44
CA ILE A 466 8.54 3.86 -13.00
C ILE A 466 7.04 3.72 -13.31
N SER A 467 6.18 4.12 -12.36
CA SER A 467 4.72 4.10 -12.52
C SER A 467 4.04 4.94 -11.42
N GLU A 468 2.71 5.01 -11.44
CA GLU A 468 1.95 5.59 -10.32
C GLU A 468 2.17 4.82 -9.01
N ASP A 469 2.15 3.48 -9.11
CA ASP A 469 2.29 2.54 -7.98
C ASP A 469 3.72 2.44 -7.44
N ASP A 470 4.73 2.67 -8.29
CA ASP A 470 6.14 2.63 -7.91
C ASP A 470 6.77 4.04 -7.96
N PRO A 471 6.97 4.69 -6.78
CA PRO A 471 7.49 6.06 -6.69
C PRO A 471 8.95 6.22 -7.10
N HIS A 472 9.66 5.14 -7.42
CA HIS A 472 11.06 5.23 -7.79
C HIS A 472 11.25 5.93 -9.13
N CYS A 473 12.36 6.68 -9.23
CA CYS A 473 12.66 7.43 -10.43
C CYS A 473 13.21 6.55 -11.56
N THR A 474 12.92 6.95 -12.80
CA THR A 474 13.70 6.52 -13.96
C THR A 474 15.10 7.14 -13.92
N ARG A 475 15.97 6.77 -14.87
CA ARG A 475 17.27 7.42 -15.04
C ARG A 475 17.14 8.95 -15.15
N LEU A 476 16.13 9.45 -15.86
CA LEU A 476 15.92 10.87 -16.04
C LEU A 476 15.38 11.55 -14.77
N GLY A 477 14.49 10.89 -14.02
CA GLY A 477 14.07 11.39 -12.70
C GLY A 477 15.25 11.53 -11.73
N TYR A 478 16.14 10.53 -11.67
CA TYR A 478 17.35 10.63 -10.86
C TYR A 478 18.35 11.68 -11.37
N ARG A 479 18.35 11.99 -12.67
CA ARG A 479 19.14 13.11 -13.22
C ARG A 479 18.67 14.43 -12.62
N VAL A 480 17.37 14.66 -12.59
CA VAL A 480 16.77 15.88 -12.00
C VAL A 480 17.12 15.98 -10.52
N MET A 481 17.02 14.88 -9.77
CA MET A 481 17.46 14.88 -8.36
C MET A 481 18.94 15.25 -8.23
N ALA A 482 19.80 14.62 -9.03
CA ALA A 482 21.25 14.86 -9.00
C ALA A 482 21.60 16.31 -9.34
N GLU A 483 20.89 16.95 -10.28
CA GLU A 483 21.11 18.35 -10.64
C GLU A 483 20.74 19.31 -9.50
N ASN A 484 19.60 19.09 -8.84
CA ASN A 484 19.21 19.89 -7.68
C ASN A 484 20.19 19.71 -6.50
N ILE A 485 20.66 18.47 -6.27
CA ILE A 485 21.62 18.19 -5.19
C ILE A 485 22.99 18.78 -5.50
N ALA A 486 23.42 18.78 -6.78
CA ALA A 486 24.70 19.34 -7.18
C ALA A 486 24.81 20.82 -6.85
N GLU A 487 23.73 21.60 -7.01
CA GLU A 487 23.68 23.01 -6.65
C GLU A 487 23.97 23.20 -5.15
N ALA A 488 23.23 22.50 -4.28
CA ALA A 488 23.44 22.57 -2.84
C ALA A 488 24.84 22.11 -2.40
N VAL A 489 25.40 21.07 -3.04
CA VAL A 489 26.76 20.59 -2.75
C VAL A 489 27.80 21.64 -3.13
N LEU A 490 27.71 22.23 -4.33
CA LEU A 490 28.67 23.24 -4.79
C LEU A 490 28.62 24.49 -3.92
N GLU A 491 27.42 24.98 -3.58
CA GLU A 491 27.25 26.12 -2.67
C GLU A 491 27.86 25.85 -1.29
N THR A 492 27.64 24.65 -0.75
CA THR A 492 28.19 24.24 0.55
C THR A 492 29.71 24.20 0.52
N ILE A 493 30.31 23.63 -0.53
CA ILE A 493 31.78 23.53 -0.65
C ILE A 493 32.40 24.93 -0.86
N ASP A 494 31.80 25.76 -1.71
CA ASP A 494 32.26 27.13 -1.97
C ASP A 494 32.20 27.99 -0.70
N PHE A 495 31.15 27.84 0.12
CA PHE A 495 31.00 28.55 1.39
C PHE A 495 32.16 28.23 2.33
N ILE A 496 32.51 26.94 2.47
CA ILE A 496 33.62 26.49 3.33
C ILE A 496 34.96 26.98 2.83
N GLN A 497 35.19 26.97 1.51
CA GLN A 497 36.45 27.46 0.94
C GLN A 497 36.66 28.96 1.15
N LYS A 498 35.58 29.74 1.28
CA LYS A 498 35.62 31.19 1.51
C LYS A 498 35.79 31.58 2.99
N GLY A 499 35.66 30.63 3.93
CA GLY A 499 36.01 30.81 5.34
C GLY A 499 35.21 31.88 6.10
N LEU A 500 33.92 32.06 5.77
CA LEU A 500 33.00 33.01 6.41
C LEU A 500 32.07 32.35 7.42
#